data_AF-A0A2V8NJ09-F1
#
_entry.id   AF-A0A2V8NJ09-F1
#
_cell.length_a   1.000
_cell.length_b   1.000
_cell.length_c   1.000
_cell.angle_alpha   90.00
_cell.angle_beta   90.00
_cell.angle_gamma   90.00
#
_symmetry.space_group_name_H-M   'P 1'
#
loop_
_entity.id
_entity.type
_entity.pdbx_description
1 polymer ?
#
loop_
_entity_poly.entity_id
_entity_poly.type
_entity_poly.pdbx_seq_one_letter_code
_entity_poly.pdbx_strand_id
1 'polypeptide(L)'
;MAATVSIMPALTESVFEAGDRLTGLLGQARQEADGAGISESVLARLADAVESLRSRLIQKAERDPGSLFDLDERLIELLERAEEAAEDGEIPPELLQEINDYLEAFRTKVDRIAGYWRWQESIATICGEEAERLSVRKRAAERRVNRLKDMLLAFAMSRGFKKLEGEKAAIGLQVNSAASLVIDDPLQIGECFFEKSLRFTKTELQEIVYQLADGKLRHRLQAALTGEGWDINGSAVRFAMTNNSPVSGARLVRGHHVRLR
;
A
#
# COMPACT_ATOMS: atom_id res chain seq x y z
N MET A 1 57.88 -28.66 36.20
CA MET A 1 56.77 -29.00 35.31
C MET A 1 55.51 -28.32 35.82
N ALA A 2 55.13 -27.20 35.22
CA ALA A 2 53.88 -26.49 35.52
C ALA A 2 53.16 -26.33 34.17
N ALA A 3 51.99 -26.96 34.05
CA ALA A 3 51.18 -26.91 32.84
C ALA A 3 50.48 -25.54 32.77
N THR A 4 50.86 -24.74 31.79
CA THR A 4 50.14 -23.54 31.37
C THR A 4 48.83 -23.96 30.72
N VAL A 5 47.71 -23.70 31.40
CA VAL A 5 46.37 -23.84 30.86
C VAL A 5 46.16 -22.75 29.80
N SER A 6 46.12 -23.17 28.54
CA SER A 6 45.75 -22.35 27.40
C SER A 6 44.26 -21.99 27.50
N ILE A 7 43.96 -20.76 27.89
CA ILE A 7 42.60 -20.21 27.82
C ILE A 7 42.39 -19.77 26.37
N MET A 8 41.76 -20.64 25.57
CA MET A 8 41.24 -20.24 24.26
C MET A 8 40.14 -19.19 24.46
N PRO A 9 40.10 -18.12 23.64
CA PRO A 9 38.96 -17.22 23.64
C PRO A 9 37.73 -18.00 23.17
N ALA A 10 36.68 -18.00 23.98
CA ALA A 10 35.43 -18.67 23.66
C ALA A 10 34.84 -18.07 22.38
N LEU A 11 34.52 -18.95 21.42
CA LEU A 11 33.73 -18.62 20.24
C LEU A 11 32.50 -17.78 20.65
N THR A 12 32.35 -16.62 20.03
CA THR A 12 31.23 -15.70 20.26
C THR A 12 29.94 -16.30 19.69
N GLU A 13 29.24 -17.06 20.52
CA GLU A 13 27.95 -17.68 20.23
C GLU A 13 26.89 -16.62 19.88
N SER A 14 26.04 -16.84 18.87
CA SER A 14 24.98 -15.94 18.43
C SER A 14 23.77 -15.90 19.39
N VAL A 15 22.82 -14.96 19.22
CA VAL A 15 21.57 -14.89 20.02
C VAL A 15 20.71 -16.14 19.81
N PHE A 16 20.69 -16.68 18.59
CA PHE A 16 19.97 -17.90 18.26
C PHE A 16 20.60 -19.13 18.91
N GLU A 17 21.93 -19.26 18.85
CA GLU A 17 22.67 -20.35 19.50
C GLU A 17 22.54 -20.31 21.03
N ALA A 18 22.56 -19.11 21.63
CA ALA A 18 22.31 -18.93 23.06
C ALA A 18 20.86 -19.31 23.44
N GLY A 19 19.89 -19.05 22.55
CA GLY A 19 18.49 -19.48 22.70
C GLY A 19 18.32 -21.00 22.60
N ASP A 20 19.01 -21.65 21.68
CA ASP A 20 19.01 -23.11 21.53
C ASP A 20 19.65 -23.79 22.74
N ARG A 21 20.76 -23.23 23.27
CA ARG A 21 21.39 -23.70 24.49
C ARG A 21 20.47 -23.57 25.71
N LEU A 22 19.79 -22.43 25.87
CA LEU A 22 18.79 -22.25 26.93
C LEU A 22 17.68 -23.30 26.83
N THR A 23 17.18 -23.53 25.62
CA THR A 23 16.13 -24.53 25.35
C THR A 23 16.59 -25.95 25.70
N GLY A 24 17.84 -26.30 25.36
CA GLY A 24 18.45 -27.57 25.74
C GLY A 24 18.60 -27.73 27.25
N LEU A 25 19.06 -26.70 27.95
CA LEU A 25 19.21 -26.70 29.42
C LEU A 25 17.87 -26.79 30.15
N LEU A 26 16.82 -26.14 29.63
CA LEU A 26 15.45 -26.27 30.16
C LEU A 26 14.89 -27.69 29.95
N GLY A 27 15.23 -28.34 28.83
CA GLY A 27 14.91 -29.74 28.57
C GLY A 27 15.57 -30.70 29.57
N GLN A 28 16.85 -30.47 29.89
CA GLN A 28 17.60 -31.24 30.89
C GLN A 28 17.04 -31.03 32.31
N ALA A 29 16.79 -29.79 32.71
CA ALA A 29 16.19 -29.47 34.00
C ALA A 29 14.81 -30.12 34.19
N ARG A 30 14.02 -30.24 33.11
CA ARG A 30 12.72 -30.92 33.13
C ARG A 30 12.84 -32.43 33.34
N GLN A 31 13.87 -33.07 32.77
CA GLN A 31 14.11 -34.50 32.95
C GLN A 31 14.66 -34.84 34.35
N GLU A 32 15.45 -33.95 34.94
CA GLU A 32 15.99 -34.12 36.31
C GLU A 32 14.93 -33.89 37.40
N ALA A 33 13.97 -33.01 37.14
CA ALA A 33 12.89 -32.71 38.07
C ALA A 33 11.97 -33.91 38.37
N ASP A 34 11.90 -34.90 37.47
CA ASP A 34 11.09 -36.11 37.63
C ASP A 34 11.73 -37.14 38.58
N GLY A 35 13.00 -36.97 38.98
CA GLY A 35 13.75 -37.97 39.75
C GLY A 35 14.17 -37.54 41.16
N ALA A 36 14.74 -36.34 41.34
CA ALA A 36 15.25 -35.89 42.64
C ALA A 36 15.65 -34.39 42.65
N GLY A 37 14.79 -33.49 42.17
CA GLY A 37 15.08 -32.04 42.19
C GLY A 37 16.19 -31.62 41.20
N ILE A 38 16.18 -30.34 40.83
CA ILE A 38 17.11 -29.80 39.82
C ILE A 38 18.48 -29.59 40.46
N SER A 39 19.55 -30.07 39.81
CA SER A 39 20.92 -29.87 40.29
C SER A 39 21.30 -28.38 40.32
N GLU A 40 22.01 -27.95 41.36
CA GLU A 40 22.56 -26.58 41.51
C GLU A 40 23.47 -26.21 40.33
N SER A 41 24.14 -27.20 39.74
CA SER A 41 24.97 -27.01 38.54
C SER A 41 24.16 -26.68 37.27
N VAL A 42 22.93 -27.17 37.15
CA VAL A 42 22.03 -26.89 36.02
C VAL A 42 21.39 -25.51 36.19
N LEU A 43 21.06 -25.14 37.44
CA LEU A 43 20.57 -23.79 37.76
C LEU A 43 21.62 -22.71 37.46
N ALA A 44 22.90 -22.95 37.81
CA ALA A 44 23.99 -22.03 37.48
C ALA A 44 24.15 -21.82 35.96
N ARG A 45 24.11 -22.91 35.17
CA ARG A 45 24.19 -22.83 33.70
C ARG A 45 22.99 -22.14 33.05
N LEU A 46 21.79 -22.36 33.59
CA LEU A 46 20.59 -21.65 33.16
C LEU A 46 20.70 -20.16 33.45
N ALA A 47 21.18 -19.78 34.65
CA ALA A 47 21.40 -18.38 35.01
C ALA A 47 22.42 -17.71 34.07
N ASP A 48 23.53 -18.38 33.74
CA ASP A 48 24.52 -17.88 32.79
C ASP A 48 23.96 -17.71 31.38
N ALA A 49 23.17 -18.68 30.89
CA ALA A 49 22.53 -18.60 29.58
C ALA A 49 21.49 -17.47 29.51
N VAL A 50 20.70 -17.30 30.58
CA VAL A 50 19.73 -16.20 30.70
C VAL A 50 20.44 -14.85 30.78
N GLU A 51 21.51 -14.72 31.56
CA GLU A 51 22.25 -13.46 31.68
C GLU A 51 23.01 -13.13 30.39
N SER A 52 23.50 -14.14 29.66
CA SER A 52 24.06 -13.97 28.32
C SER A 52 23.01 -13.51 27.30
N LEU A 53 21.79 -14.04 27.33
CA LEU A 53 20.70 -13.58 26.47
C LEU A 53 20.22 -12.17 26.86
N ARG A 54 20.11 -11.92 28.17
CA ARG A 54 19.68 -10.65 28.73
C ARG A 54 20.68 -9.53 28.41
N SER A 55 21.98 -9.75 28.63
CA SER A 55 23.01 -8.76 28.31
C SER A 55 23.00 -8.40 26.82
N ARG A 56 22.74 -9.36 25.93
CA ARG A 56 22.64 -9.15 24.48
C ARG A 56 21.33 -8.51 24.03
N LEU A 57 20.22 -8.79 24.71
CA LEU A 57 18.93 -8.10 24.47
C LEU A 57 18.91 -6.67 25.03
N ILE A 58 19.62 -6.44 26.15
CA ILE A 58 19.73 -5.13 26.81
C ILE A 58 20.82 -4.28 26.15
N GLN A 59 21.83 -4.87 25.51
CA GLN A 59 22.61 -4.20 24.47
C GLN A 59 21.69 -3.89 23.29
N LYS A 60 20.85 -2.89 23.50
CA LYS A 60 20.21 -2.10 22.47
C LYS A 60 21.38 -1.56 21.65
N ALA A 61 21.68 -2.24 20.54
CA ALA A 61 22.65 -1.80 19.56
C ALA A 61 22.46 -0.29 19.41
N GLU A 62 23.52 0.44 19.73
CA GLU A 62 23.56 1.89 19.63
C GLU A 62 23.01 2.21 18.24
N ARG A 63 21.81 2.80 18.21
CA ARG A 63 21.09 2.99 16.95
C ARG A 63 21.93 3.95 16.14
N ASP A 64 22.63 3.46 15.14
CA ASP A 64 23.20 4.32 14.12
C ASP A 64 22.01 5.11 13.51
N PRO A 65 21.95 6.44 13.71
CA PRO A 65 20.85 7.26 13.26
C PRO A 65 20.82 7.42 11.74
N GLY A 66 21.82 6.90 11.02
CA GLY A 66 21.89 6.92 9.56
C GLY A 66 20.68 6.27 8.88
N SER A 67 20.21 6.88 7.81
CA SER A 67 19.26 6.33 6.83
C SER A 67 19.81 5.07 6.18
N LEU A 68 18.98 4.23 5.53
CA LEU A 68 19.50 3.04 4.81
C LEU A 68 20.49 3.46 3.71
N PHE A 69 20.37 4.71 3.26
CA PHE A 69 21.23 5.36 2.28
C PHE A 69 22.55 5.88 2.86
N ASP A 70 22.57 6.30 4.12
CA ASP A 70 23.80 6.78 4.78
C ASP A 70 24.72 5.60 5.16
N LEU A 71 24.14 4.39 5.22
CA LEU A 71 24.85 3.15 5.46
C LEU A 71 25.71 2.74 4.24
N ASP A 72 25.27 2.99 3.00
CA ASP A 72 25.99 2.55 1.79
C ASP A 72 27.36 3.23 1.62
N GLU A 73 27.47 4.52 1.95
CA GLU A 73 28.76 5.23 1.92
C GLU A 73 29.74 4.64 2.95
N ARG A 74 29.25 4.31 4.14
CA ARG A 74 30.06 3.67 5.18
C ARG A 74 30.50 2.26 4.79
N LEU A 75 29.65 1.49 4.10
CA LEU A 75 30.05 0.18 3.59
C LEU A 75 31.14 0.30 2.52
N ILE A 76 31.03 1.27 1.62
CA ILE A 76 32.05 1.53 0.59
C ILE A 76 33.39 1.85 1.26
N GLU A 77 33.41 2.75 2.26
CA GLU A 77 34.63 3.06 3.03
C GLU A 77 35.23 1.82 3.73
N LEU A 78 34.39 0.96 4.30
CA LEU A 78 34.86 -0.25 4.99
C LEU A 78 35.42 -1.28 4.01
N LEU A 79 34.82 -1.40 2.82
CA LEU A 79 35.31 -2.29 1.77
C LEU A 79 36.60 -1.78 1.15
N GLU A 80 36.73 -0.48 0.90
CA GLU A 80 37.98 0.14 0.41
C GLU A 80 39.13 -0.09 1.41
N ARG A 81 38.90 0.13 2.70
CA ARG A 81 39.89 -0.16 3.76
C ARG A 81 40.25 -1.64 3.86
N ALA A 82 39.30 -2.53 3.57
CA ALA A 82 39.55 -3.97 3.58
C ALA A 82 40.36 -4.42 2.36
N GLU A 83 40.15 -3.76 1.22
CA GLU A 83 40.93 -3.98 -0.01
C GLU A 83 42.37 -3.48 0.16
N GLU A 84 42.58 -2.28 0.71
CA GLU A 84 43.91 -1.77 1.06
C GLU A 84 44.65 -2.70 2.04
N ALA A 85 43.98 -3.18 3.09
CA ALA A 85 44.58 -4.10 4.05
C ALA A 85 44.87 -5.49 3.46
N ALA A 86 44.11 -5.92 2.44
CA ALA A 86 44.36 -7.16 1.72
C ALA A 86 45.60 -7.06 0.81
N GLU A 87 45.88 -5.88 0.23
CA GLU A 87 47.12 -5.62 -0.51
C GLU A 87 48.36 -5.70 0.40
N ASP A 88 48.22 -5.28 1.66
CA ASP A 88 49.26 -5.40 2.71
C ASP A 88 49.39 -6.83 3.29
N GLY A 89 48.52 -7.76 2.87
CA GLY A 89 48.68 -9.20 3.08
C GLY A 89 47.78 -9.84 4.15
N GLU A 90 47.16 -9.06 5.04
CA GLU A 90 46.20 -9.57 6.03
C GLU A 90 45.16 -8.51 6.42
N ILE A 91 43.86 -8.85 6.28
CA ILE A 91 42.77 -7.97 6.71
C ILE A 91 42.65 -8.05 8.25
N PRO A 92 42.67 -6.91 8.97
CA PRO A 92 42.49 -6.89 10.41
C PRO A 92 41.16 -7.56 10.82
N PRO A 93 41.17 -8.43 11.85
CA PRO A 93 39.95 -9.10 12.32
C PRO A 93 38.89 -8.11 12.83
N GLU A 94 39.32 -6.95 13.34
CA GLU A 94 38.43 -5.85 13.76
C GLU A 94 37.65 -5.26 12.58
N LEU A 95 38.28 -5.14 11.41
CA LEU A 95 37.64 -4.61 10.20
C LEU A 95 36.63 -5.61 9.61
N LEU A 96 36.97 -6.90 9.63
CA LEU A 96 36.04 -7.96 9.27
C LEU A 96 34.82 -8.00 10.20
N GLN A 97 35.02 -7.77 11.50
CA GLN A 97 33.92 -7.69 12.46
C GLN A 97 33.02 -6.48 12.16
N GLU A 98 33.60 -5.31 11.91
CA GLU A 98 32.84 -4.09 11.59
C GLU A 98 31.98 -4.25 10.32
N ILE A 99 32.53 -4.90 9.28
CA ILE A 99 31.78 -5.22 8.06
C ILE A 99 30.63 -6.20 8.34
N ASN A 100 30.86 -7.24 9.15
CA ASN A 100 29.83 -8.22 9.50
C ASN A 100 28.70 -7.59 10.31
N ASP A 101 29.04 -6.78 11.31
CA ASP A 101 28.07 -6.04 12.14
C ASP A 101 27.21 -5.11 11.27
N TYR A 102 27.84 -4.44 10.31
CA TYR A 102 27.14 -3.61 9.34
C TYR A 102 26.16 -4.43 8.48
N LEU A 103 26.58 -5.56 7.93
CA LEU A 103 25.72 -6.41 7.09
C LEU A 103 24.53 -6.94 7.87
N GLU A 104 24.71 -7.26 9.15
CA GLU A 104 23.62 -7.66 10.04
C GLU A 104 22.63 -6.51 10.31
N ALA A 105 23.15 -5.30 10.56
CA ALA A 105 22.33 -4.10 10.73
C ALA A 105 21.52 -3.79 9.46
N PHE A 106 22.13 -3.92 8.28
CA PHE A 106 21.48 -3.72 6.99
C PHE A 106 20.32 -4.72 6.80
N ARG A 107 20.57 -6.03 6.99
CA ARG A 107 19.54 -7.08 6.89
C ARG A 107 18.38 -6.82 7.84
N THR A 108 18.68 -6.48 9.09
CA THR A 108 17.67 -6.13 10.10
C THR A 108 16.81 -4.94 9.66
N LYS A 109 17.41 -3.94 9.01
CA LYS A 109 16.68 -2.76 8.51
C LYS A 109 15.78 -3.12 7.33
N VAL A 110 16.24 -3.94 6.40
CA VAL A 110 15.43 -4.48 5.30
C VAL A 110 14.23 -5.26 5.85
N ASP A 111 14.44 -6.14 6.83
CA ASP A 111 13.36 -6.91 7.46
C ASP A 111 12.34 -6.02 8.18
N ARG A 112 12.80 -4.96 8.86
CA ARG A 112 11.90 -3.97 9.47
C ARG A 112 11.07 -3.22 8.44
N ILE A 113 11.66 -2.83 7.30
CA ILE A 113 10.93 -2.17 6.21
C ILE A 113 9.89 -3.13 5.62
N ALA A 114 10.28 -4.37 5.35
CA ALA A 114 9.36 -5.39 4.85
C ALA A 114 8.22 -5.69 5.83
N GLY A 115 8.53 -5.77 7.12
CA GLY A 115 7.55 -5.95 8.19
C GLY A 115 6.56 -4.77 8.27
N TYR A 116 7.07 -3.53 8.22
CA TYR A 116 6.24 -2.34 8.19
C TYR A 116 5.34 -2.27 6.95
N TRP A 117 5.87 -2.60 5.77
CA TRP A 117 5.08 -2.65 4.54
C TRP A 117 3.94 -3.66 4.68
N ARG A 118 4.22 -4.93 5.04
CA ARG A 118 3.16 -5.95 5.22
C ARG A 118 2.12 -5.52 6.25
N TRP A 119 2.55 -4.86 7.32
CA TRP A 119 1.65 -4.29 8.31
C TRP A 119 0.74 -3.20 7.73
N GLN A 120 1.27 -2.29 6.92
CA GLN A 120 0.47 -1.26 6.24
C GLN A 120 -0.50 -1.85 5.20
N GLU A 121 -0.09 -2.87 4.44
CA GLU A 121 -0.99 -3.61 3.53
C GLU A 121 -2.15 -4.27 4.30
N SER A 122 -1.85 -4.81 5.47
CA SER A 122 -2.86 -5.43 6.34
C SER A 122 -3.84 -4.38 6.87
N ILE A 123 -3.34 -3.22 7.32
CA ILE A 123 -4.18 -2.09 7.72
C ILE A 123 -5.06 -1.63 6.55
N ALA A 124 -4.48 -1.44 5.37
CA ALA A 124 -5.22 -1.00 4.18
C ALA A 124 -6.34 -1.99 3.83
N THR A 125 -6.07 -3.29 3.92
CA THR A 125 -7.06 -4.35 3.67
C THR A 125 -8.21 -4.28 4.68
N ILE A 126 -7.89 -4.26 5.98
CA ILE A 126 -8.89 -4.19 7.06
C ILE A 126 -9.75 -2.93 6.94
N CYS A 127 -9.12 -1.78 6.70
CA CYS A 127 -9.83 -0.52 6.50
C CYS A 127 -10.73 -0.56 5.26
N GLY A 128 -10.28 -1.19 4.18
CA GLY A 128 -11.07 -1.40 2.96
C GLY A 128 -12.32 -2.24 3.21
N GLU A 129 -12.19 -3.36 3.93
CA GLU A 129 -13.30 -4.22 4.32
C GLU A 129 -14.30 -3.49 5.22
N GLU A 130 -13.80 -2.73 6.20
CA GLU A 130 -14.65 -1.95 7.10
C GLU A 130 -15.40 -0.83 6.37
N ALA A 131 -14.72 -0.15 5.43
CA ALA A 131 -15.35 0.86 4.60
C ALA A 131 -16.49 0.26 3.76
N GLU A 132 -16.30 -0.91 3.17
CA GLU A 132 -17.38 -1.58 2.41
C GLU A 132 -18.53 -2.01 3.34
N ARG A 133 -18.23 -2.55 4.52
CA ARG A 133 -19.25 -2.89 5.53
C ARG A 133 -20.10 -1.67 5.91
N LEU A 134 -19.46 -0.54 6.18
CA LEU A 134 -20.14 0.72 6.50
C LEU A 134 -20.92 1.27 5.30
N SER A 135 -20.38 1.14 4.08
CA SER A 135 -21.07 1.49 2.84
C SER A 135 -22.36 0.69 2.65
N VAL A 136 -22.33 -0.63 2.86
CA VAL A 136 -23.52 -1.50 2.82
C VAL A 136 -24.54 -1.08 3.87
N ARG A 137 -24.10 -0.82 5.11
CA ARG A 137 -24.98 -0.34 6.20
C ARG A 137 -25.60 1.01 5.87
N LYS A 138 -24.83 1.95 5.30
CA LYS A 138 -25.32 3.24 4.82
C LYS A 138 -26.41 3.04 3.77
N ARG A 139 -26.13 2.28 2.69
CA ARG A 139 -27.12 1.98 1.64
C ARG A 139 -28.38 1.32 2.19
N ALA A 140 -28.28 0.47 3.21
CA ALA A 140 -29.44 -0.15 3.86
C ALA A 140 -30.26 0.85 4.69
N ALA A 141 -29.61 1.79 5.38
CA ALA A 141 -30.28 2.87 6.09
C ALA A 141 -30.97 3.85 5.11
N GLU A 142 -30.28 4.25 4.04
CA GLU A 142 -30.83 5.09 2.98
C GLU A 142 -32.07 4.45 2.34
N ARG A 143 -32.01 3.15 2.01
CA ARG A 143 -33.17 2.42 1.51
C ARG A 143 -34.35 2.41 2.48
N ARG A 144 -34.11 2.28 3.79
CA ARG A 144 -35.17 2.36 4.81
C ARG A 144 -35.79 3.75 4.88
N VAL A 145 -34.97 4.80 4.82
CA VAL A 145 -35.43 6.19 4.77
C VAL A 145 -36.26 6.46 3.52
N ASN A 146 -35.80 6.00 2.35
CA ASN A 146 -36.53 6.19 1.10
C ASN A 146 -37.88 5.46 1.13
N ARG A 147 -37.92 4.19 1.57
CA ARG A 147 -39.20 3.48 1.75
C ARG A 147 -40.17 4.21 2.68
N LEU A 148 -39.67 4.80 3.77
CA LEU A 148 -40.50 5.61 4.67
C LEU A 148 -41.03 6.85 3.96
N LYS A 149 -40.19 7.58 3.22
CA LYS A 149 -40.61 8.75 2.43
C LYS A 149 -41.65 8.38 1.38
N ASP A 150 -41.45 7.29 0.65
CA ASP A 150 -42.38 6.82 -0.39
C ASP A 150 -43.74 6.45 0.21
N MET A 151 -43.74 5.76 1.35
CA MET A 151 -44.96 5.45 2.09
C MET A 151 -45.67 6.71 2.57
N LEU A 152 -44.95 7.68 3.14
CA LEU A 152 -45.51 8.96 3.58
C LEU A 152 -46.05 9.78 2.42
N LEU A 153 -45.37 9.78 1.28
CA LEU A 153 -45.81 10.42 0.05
C LEU A 153 -47.13 9.81 -0.44
N ALA A 154 -47.21 8.48 -0.54
CA ALA A 154 -48.44 7.78 -0.94
C ALA A 154 -49.60 8.05 0.04
N PHE A 155 -49.33 8.09 1.34
CA PHE A 155 -50.32 8.40 2.37
C PHE A 155 -50.81 9.86 2.28
N ALA A 156 -49.89 10.81 2.10
CA ALA A 156 -50.19 12.23 1.96
C ALA A 156 -50.99 12.51 0.69
N MET A 157 -50.61 11.91 -0.45
CA MET A 157 -51.33 12.06 -1.72
C MET A 157 -52.73 11.44 -1.69
N SER A 158 -52.88 10.24 -1.13
CA SER A 158 -54.19 9.55 -1.08
C SER A 158 -55.21 10.25 -0.18
N ARG A 159 -54.77 10.92 0.89
CA ARG A 159 -55.63 11.62 1.84
C ARG A 159 -55.66 13.14 1.66
N GLY A 160 -54.91 13.68 0.70
CA GLY A 160 -54.83 15.13 0.42
C GLY A 160 -54.13 15.96 1.50
N PHE A 161 -53.31 15.35 2.36
CA PHE A 161 -52.59 16.09 3.40
C PHE A 161 -51.35 16.79 2.83
N LYS A 162 -51.28 18.11 2.96
CA LYS A 162 -50.10 18.90 2.57
C LYS A 162 -49.01 18.93 3.64
N LYS A 163 -49.39 18.72 4.91
CA LYS A 163 -48.50 18.77 6.06
C LYS A 163 -49.01 17.86 7.18
N LEU A 164 -48.09 17.17 7.83
CA LEU A 164 -48.32 16.40 9.06
C LEU A 164 -47.52 17.07 10.17
N GLU A 165 -48.18 17.46 11.26
CA GLU A 165 -47.54 18.09 12.41
C GLU A 165 -47.53 17.11 13.58
N GLY A 166 -46.37 16.95 14.21
CA GLY A 166 -46.22 16.28 15.49
C GLY A 166 -45.64 17.24 16.53
N GLU A 167 -45.54 16.81 17.78
CA GLU A 167 -45.08 17.63 18.90
C GLU A 167 -43.66 18.20 18.73
N LYS A 168 -42.79 17.50 17.99
CA LYS A 168 -41.36 17.85 17.83
C LYS A 168 -40.91 18.04 16.38
N ALA A 169 -41.74 17.67 15.41
CA ALA A 169 -41.36 17.70 13.99
C ALA A 169 -42.60 17.83 13.11
N ALA A 170 -42.42 18.41 11.92
CA ALA A 170 -43.43 18.46 10.89
C ALA A 170 -42.91 17.86 9.57
N ILE A 171 -43.76 17.14 8.86
CA ILE A 171 -43.49 16.52 7.57
C ILE A 171 -44.38 17.22 6.54
N GLY A 172 -43.78 18.01 5.66
CA GLY A 172 -44.47 18.70 4.58
C GLY A 172 -44.29 18.00 3.24
N LEU A 173 -45.34 18.01 2.42
CA LEU A 173 -45.22 17.67 1.01
C LEU A 173 -44.68 18.90 0.27
N GLN A 174 -43.53 18.76 -0.38
CA GLN A 174 -42.92 19.84 -1.15
C GLN A 174 -42.93 19.48 -2.64
N VAL A 175 -43.29 20.45 -3.47
CA VAL A 175 -43.15 20.32 -4.93
C VAL A 175 -41.67 20.48 -5.25
N ASN A 176 -41.15 19.58 -6.10
CA ASN A 176 -39.77 19.71 -6.58
C ASN A 176 -39.56 21.08 -7.23
N SER A 177 -38.39 21.68 -7.02
CA SER A 177 -38.04 23.00 -7.59
C SER A 177 -38.04 23.01 -9.12
N ALA A 178 -37.89 21.84 -9.75
CA ALA A 178 -38.01 21.63 -11.19
C ALA A 178 -39.01 20.52 -11.48
N ALA A 179 -39.81 20.69 -12.54
CA ALA A 179 -40.69 19.64 -13.04
C ALA A 179 -39.84 18.48 -13.61
N SER A 180 -40.15 17.24 -13.22
CA SER A 180 -39.57 16.06 -13.84
C SER A 180 -40.18 15.85 -15.22
N LEU A 181 -39.35 15.68 -16.25
CA LEU A 181 -39.82 15.31 -17.59
C LEU A 181 -40.24 13.83 -17.59
N VAL A 182 -41.48 13.56 -17.95
CA VAL A 182 -41.99 12.22 -18.24
C VAL A 182 -42.28 12.16 -19.74
N ILE A 183 -41.75 11.14 -20.41
CA ILE A 183 -41.98 10.89 -21.83
C ILE A 183 -43.00 9.75 -21.92
N ASP A 184 -44.24 10.07 -22.28
CA ASP A 184 -45.33 9.09 -22.35
C ASP A 184 -45.21 8.20 -23.60
N ASP A 185 -44.84 8.77 -24.75
CA ASP A 185 -44.62 8.04 -26.00
C ASP A 185 -43.42 8.60 -26.78
N PRO A 186 -42.28 7.88 -26.79
CA PRO A 186 -41.09 8.29 -27.54
C PRO A 186 -41.30 8.39 -29.06
N LEU A 187 -42.27 7.67 -29.64
CA LEU A 187 -42.48 7.68 -31.10
C LEU A 187 -43.14 8.97 -31.60
N GLN A 188 -43.74 9.74 -30.70
CA GLN A 188 -44.34 11.04 -31.01
C GLN A 188 -43.34 12.19 -30.85
N ILE A 189 -42.15 11.91 -30.33
CA ILE A 189 -41.09 12.91 -30.20
C ILE A 189 -40.45 13.12 -31.58
N GLY A 190 -40.34 14.38 -32.00
CA GLY A 190 -39.64 14.72 -33.23
C GLY A 190 -38.17 14.32 -33.18
N GLU A 191 -37.63 13.84 -34.31
CA GLU A 191 -36.24 13.37 -34.41
C GLU A 191 -35.20 14.40 -33.95
N CYS A 192 -35.53 15.69 -33.98
CA CYS A 192 -34.67 16.79 -33.53
C CYS A 192 -34.33 16.77 -32.02
N PHE A 193 -35.04 16.00 -31.21
CA PHE A 193 -34.76 15.85 -29.77
C PHE A 193 -33.95 14.60 -29.42
N PHE A 194 -33.66 13.74 -30.40
CA PHE A 194 -32.85 12.55 -30.19
C PHE A 194 -31.38 12.90 -30.36
N GLU A 195 -30.58 12.60 -29.33
CA GLU A 195 -29.13 12.82 -29.36
C GLU A 195 -28.39 11.49 -29.20
N LYS A 196 -27.32 11.32 -29.97
CA LYS A 196 -26.39 10.18 -29.84
C LYS A 196 -24.99 10.71 -29.61
N SER A 197 -24.39 10.30 -28.50
CA SER A 197 -22.99 10.62 -28.19
C SER A 197 -22.06 9.77 -29.07
N LEU A 198 -21.22 10.45 -29.86
CA LEU A 198 -20.17 9.85 -30.67
C LEU A 198 -18.84 10.50 -30.31
N ARG A 199 -17.76 9.71 -30.31
CA ARG A 199 -16.40 10.22 -30.11
C ARG A 199 -15.68 10.24 -31.45
N PHE A 200 -15.05 11.37 -31.78
CA PHE A 200 -14.26 11.56 -32.98
C PHE A 200 -12.83 11.93 -32.62
N THR A 201 -11.88 11.50 -33.43
CA THR A 201 -10.53 12.10 -33.45
C THR A 201 -10.58 13.49 -34.08
N LYS A 202 -9.55 14.32 -33.83
CA LYS A 202 -9.45 15.63 -34.47
C LYS A 202 -9.51 15.53 -35.99
N THR A 203 -8.83 14.53 -36.56
CA THR A 203 -8.79 14.29 -38.01
C THR A 203 -10.17 13.94 -38.56
N GLU A 204 -10.87 12.97 -37.95
CA GLU A 204 -12.22 12.57 -38.40
C GLU A 204 -13.21 13.75 -38.32
N LEU A 205 -13.18 14.51 -37.22
CA LEU A 205 -14.05 15.68 -37.09
C LEU A 205 -13.72 16.76 -38.13
N GLN A 206 -12.44 16.99 -38.41
CA GLN A 206 -12.00 17.94 -39.43
C GLN A 206 -12.45 17.53 -40.83
N GLU A 207 -12.35 16.25 -41.18
CA GLU A 207 -12.85 15.72 -42.45
C GLU A 207 -14.37 15.93 -42.60
N ILE A 208 -15.13 15.63 -41.55
CA ILE A 208 -16.59 15.86 -41.53
C ILE A 208 -16.91 17.34 -41.73
N VAL A 209 -16.24 18.24 -41.00
CA VAL A 209 -16.45 19.70 -41.11
C VAL A 209 -16.10 20.22 -42.50
N TYR A 210 -15.06 19.67 -43.15
CA TYR A 210 -14.65 20.06 -44.49
C TYR A 210 -15.67 19.69 -45.57
N GLN A 211 -16.31 18.52 -45.43
CA GLN A 211 -17.31 18.02 -46.40
C GLN A 211 -18.70 18.64 -46.22
N LEU A 212 -18.98 19.27 -45.06
CA LEU A 212 -20.27 19.90 -44.80
C LEU A 212 -20.44 21.22 -45.57
N ALA A 213 -21.63 21.40 -46.15
CA ALA A 213 -22.05 22.67 -46.71
C ALA A 213 -22.07 23.77 -45.63
N ASP A 214 -21.92 25.03 -46.06
CA ASP A 214 -21.93 26.15 -45.13
C ASP A 214 -23.29 26.28 -44.42
N GLY A 215 -23.27 26.48 -43.11
CA GLY A 215 -24.48 26.48 -42.29
C GLY A 215 -24.24 26.28 -40.79
N LYS A 216 -25.32 26.35 -40.01
CA LYS A 216 -25.28 26.33 -38.53
C LYS A 216 -24.58 25.10 -37.95
N LEU A 217 -24.78 23.92 -38.55
CA LEU A 217 -24.14 22.68 -38.09
C LEU A 217 -22.62 22.73 -38.30
N ARG A 218 -22.17 23.19 -39.47
CA ARG A 218 -20.76 23.36 -39.79
C ARG A 218 -20.09 24.33 -38.82
N HIS A 219 -20.71 25.49 -38.55
CA HIS A 219 -20.17 26.44 -37.57
C HIS A 219 -20.09 25.87 -36.15
N ARG A 220 -21.11 25.11 -35.71
CA ARG A 220 -21.09 24.44 -34.40
C ARG A 220 -19.96 23.42 -34.29
N LEU A 221 -19.78 22.57 -35.29
CA LEU A 221 -18.72 21.56 -35.30
C LEU A 221 -17.34 22.19 -35.45
N GLN A 222 -17.22 23.28 -36.23
CA GLN A 222 -15.97 24.04 -36.36
C GLN A 222 -15.58 24.70 -35.04
N ALA A 223 -16.54 25.29 -34.32
CA ALA A 223 -16.31 25.83 -32.98
C ALA A 223 -15.87 24.73 -32.00
N ALA A 224 -16.46 23.53 -32.07
CA ALA A 224 -16.04 22.38 -31.27
C ALA A 224 -14.63 21.88 -31.64
N LEU A 225 -14.23 21.97 -32.92
CA LEU A 225 -12.87 21.63 -33.36
C LEU A 225 -11.82 22.60 -32.81
N THR A 226 -12.13 23.90 -32.81
CA THR A 226 -11.26 24.95 -32.27
C THR A 226 -11.30 25.08 -30.75
N GLY A 227 -12.31 24.47 -30.11
CA GLY A 227 -12.49 24.50 -28.66
C GLY A 227 -11.38 23.76 -27.91
N GLU A 228 -11.17 24.17 -26.67
CA GLU A 228 -10.31 23.47 -25.71
C GLU A 228 -11.09 22.29 -25.08
N GLY A 229 -10.40 21.23 -24.67
CA GLY A 229 -11.02 20.00 -24.12
C GLY A 229 -10.76 18.72 -24.91
N TRP A 230 -9.78 18.72 -25.81
CA TRP A 230 -9.34 17.52 -26.49
C TRP A 230 -8.44 16.67 -25.59
N ASP A 231 -8.90 15.49 -25.23
CA ASP A 231 -8.10 14.51 -24.53
C ASP A 231 -7.23 13.70 -25.50
N ILE A 232 -5.99 13.43 -25.09
CA ILE A 232 -5.12 12.52 -25.84
C ILE A 232 -5.63 11.10 -25.64
N ASN A 233 -5.95 10.42 -26.74
CA ASN A 233 -6.27 9.00 -26.71
C ASN A 233 -4.99 8.16 -26.48
N GLY A 234 -4.63 7.98 -25.20
CA GLY A 234 -3.41 7.29 -24.80
C GLY A 234 -3.35 5.81 -25.22
N SER A 235 -4.49 5.12 -25.39
CA SER A 235 -4.51 3.74 -25.87
C SER A 235 -4.16 3.67 -27.35
N ALA A 236 -4.69 4.58 -28.17
CA ALA A 236 -4.34 4.67 -29.60
C ALA A 236 -2.86 5.04 -29.80
N VAL A 237 -2.35 6.02 -29.04
CA VAL A 237 -0.93 6.41 -29.07
C VAL A 237 -0.04 5.23 -28.66
N ARG A 238 -0.38 4.55 -27.57
CA ARG A 238 0.38 3.36 -27.12
C ARG A 238 0.35 2.25 -28.17
N PHE A 239 -0.80 1.97 -28.78
CA PHE A 239 -0.94 0.96 -29.83
C PHE A 239 -0.06 1.28 -31.05
N ALA A 240 -0.07 2.53 -31.52
CA ALA A 240 0.78 2.97 -32.63
C ALA A 240 2.27 2.79 -32.30
N MET A 241 2.69 3.20 -31.10
CA MET A 241 4.08 3.07 -30.67
C MET A 241 4.54 1.61 -30.49
N THR A 242 3.68 0.72 -30.00
CA THR A 242 3.98 -0.72 -29.91
C THR A 242 4.12 -1.36 -31.30
N ASN A 243 3.41 -0.85 -32.31
CA ASN A 243 3.47 -1.32 -33.69
C ASN A 243 4.55 -0.60 -34.53
N ASN A 244 5.61 -0.08 -33.90
CA ASN A 244 6.72 0.63 -34.55
C ASN A 244 6.32 1.87 -35.38
N SER A 245 5.15 2.46 -35.14
CA SER A 245 4.79 3.76 -35.72
C SER A 245 5.24 4.88 -34.77
N PRO A 246 6.24 5.70 -35.14
CA PRO A 246 6.72 6.77 -34.26
C PRO A 246 5.65 7.85 -34.13
N VAL A 247 5.25 8.14 -32.89
CA VAL A 247 4.35 9.26 -32.56
C VAL A 247 5.17 10.37 -31.92
N SER A 248 5.36 11.48 -32.65
CA SER A 248 6.10 12.64 -32.13
C SER A 248 5.43 13.20 -30.87
N GLY A 249 6.24 13.51 -29.84
CA GLY A 249 5.74 14.01 -28.54
C GLY A 249 5.33 12.93 -27.54
N ALA A 250 5.41 11.63 -27.89
CA ALA A 250 5.16 10.53 -26.97
C ALA A 250 6.38 9.62 -26.84
N ARG A 251 6.67 9.17 -25.62
CA ARG A 251 7.71 8.16 -25.33
C ARG A 251 7.15 7.08 -24.42
N LEU A 252 7.43 5.82 -24.74
CA LEU A 252 7.16 4.71 -23.84
C LEU A 252 8.32 4.63 -22.83
N VAL A 253 8.03 4.91 -21.56
CA VAL A 253 9.00 4.78 -20.46
C VAL A 253 8.63 3.56 -19.64
N ARG A 254 9.61 2.69 -19.37
CA ARG A 254 9.45 1.61 -18.40
C ARG A 254 9.76 2.16 -17.02
N GLY A 255 8.75 2.18 -16.16
CA GLY A 255 8.95 2.48 -14.74
C GLY A 255 9.49 1.25 -14.00
N HIS A 256 10.25 1.50 -12.93
CA HIS A 256 10.65 0.48 -11.98
C HIS A 256 9.72 0.59 -10.76
N HIS A 257 9.28 -0.55 -10.22
CA HIS A 257 8.52 -0.60 -8.99
C HIS A 257 9.18 -1.57 -8.02
N VAL A 258 9.13 -1.25 -6.74
CA VAL A 258 9.60 -2.14 -5.69
C VAL A 258 8.53 -3.21 -5.46
N ARG A 259 8.95 -4.44 -5.21
CA ARG A 259 8.08 -5.55 -4.82
C ARG A 259 8.70 -6.28 -3.64
N LEU A 260 7.89 -6.59 -2.62
CA LEU A 260 8.23 -7.62 -1.65
C LEU A 260 8.18 -8.98 -2.33
N ARG A 261 9.13 -9.85 -1.98
CA ARG A 261 9.14 -11.27 -2.38
C ARG A 261 8.86 -12.16 -1.17
#